data_AF-A0A971HVE8-F1
#
_entry.id   AF-A0A971HVE8-F1
#
_cell.length_a   1.000
_cell.length_b   1.000
_cell.length_c   1.000
_cell.angle_alpha   90.00
_cell.angle_beta   90.00
_cell.angle_gamma   90.00
#
_symmetry.space_group_name_H-M   'P 1'
#
loop_
_entity.id
_entity.type
_entity.pdbx_description
1 polymer ?
#
loop_
_entity_poly.entity_id
_entity_poly.type
_entity_poly.pdbx_seq_one_letter_code
_entity_poly.pdbx_strand_id
1 'polypeptide(L)' 'MATKSKFVAALLCFFLGSLGIHRFYLGKIGTGVLQLVLLILGSIFLMFGVGVFIYAILGLWVLIDFILILVGSLK' A
#
# COMPACT_ATOMS: atom_id res chain seq x y z
N MET A 1 17.45 -13.69 12.04
CA MET A 1 16.98 -13.50 10.66
C MET A 1 15.67 -14.25 10.50
N ALA A 2 14.54 -13.61 10.82
CA ALA A 2 13.24 -14.23 10.62
C ALA A 2 12.89 -14.11 9.14
N THR A 3 12.72 -15.23 8.45
CA THR A 3 12.09 -15.34 7.12
C THR A 3 10.72 -14.68 7.18
N LYS A 4 10.65 -13.36 6.98
CA LYS A 4 9.39 -12.65 6.80
C LYS A 4 8.93 -13.02 5.39
N SER A 5 8.08 -14.05 5.31
CA SER A 5 7.61 -14.62 4.06
C SER A 5 7.03 -13.53 3.18
N LYS A 6 7.71 -13.26 2.06
CA LYS A 6 7.24 -12.43 0.93
C LYS A 6 5.82 -12.80 0.52
N PHE A 7 5.49 -14.08 0.68
CA PHE A 7 4.16 -14.65 0.50
C PHE A 7 3.08 -13.98 1.38
N VAL A 8 3.38 -13.70 2.65
CA VAL A 8 2.44 -13.03 3.57
C VAL A 8 2.27 -11.57 3.16
N ALA A 9 3.33 -10.88 2.73
CA ALA A 9 3.24 -9.52 2.22
C ALA A 9 2.43 -9.43 0.92
N ALA A 10 2.61 -10.39 0.00
CA ALA A 10 1.82 -10.48 -1.23
C ALA A 10 0.34 -10.77 -0.95
N LEU A 11 0.06 -11.69 -0.01
CA LEU A 11 -1.31 -12.03 0.39
C LEU A 11 -1.99 -10.85 1.12
N LEU A 12 -1.26 -10.12 1.98
CA LEU A 12 -1.72 -8.87 2.58
C LEU A 12 -1.92 -7.77 1.54
N CYS A 13 -1.09 -7.69 0.51
CA CYS A 13 -1.26 -6.70 -0.56
C CYS A 13 -2.47 -7.04 -1.43
N PHE A 14 -2.82 -8.31 -1.60
CA PHE A 14 -4.00 -8.74 -2.36
C PHE A 14 -5.31 -8.54 -1.59
N PHE A 15 -5.33 -8.84 -0.29
CA PHE A 15 -6.53 -8.70 0.56
C PHE A 15 -6.68 -7.32 1.22
N LEU A 16 -5.57 -6.66 1.57
CA LEU A 16 -5.47 -5.43 2.35
C LEU A 16 -4.67 -4.33 1.60
N GLY A 17 -4.46 -4.47 0.29
CA GLY A 17 -3.63 -3.58 -0.52
C GLY A 17 -4.03 -2.12 -0.45
N SER A 18 -5.33 -1.85 -0.55
CA SER A 18 -5.91 -0.51 -0.41
C SER A 18 -5.68 0.10 0.98
N LEU A 19 -5.51 -0.71 2.04
CA LEU A 19 -5.27 -0.25 3.41
C LEU A 19 -3.78 0.05 3.73
N GLY A 20 -2.82 -0.30 2.85
CA GLY A 20 -1.40 0.03 3.04
C GLY A 20 -0.66 -0.79 4.10
N ILE A 21 -1.28 -1.83 4.66
CA ILE A 21 -0.75 -2.62 5.80
C ILE A 21 0.46 -3.49 5.40
N HIS A 22 0.58 -3.85 4.11
CA HIS A 22 1.73 -4.58 3.56
C HIS A 22 3.08 -3.86 3.79
N ARG A 23 3.08 -2.52 3.79
CA ARG A 23 4.29 -1.70 3.98
C ARG A 23 4.77 -1.60 5.42
N PHE A 24 3.84 -1.65 6.37
CA PHE A 24 4.17 -1.83 7.79
C PHE A 24 4.85 -3.18 8.02
N TYR A 25 4.42 -4.22 7.29
CA TYR A 25 5.01 -5.56 7.38
C TYR A 25 6.43 -5.63 6.81
N LEU A 26 6.72 -4.81 5.79
CA LEU A 26 8.05 -4.68 5.16
C LEU A 26 9.03 -3.80 5.97
N GLY A 27 8.66 -3.33 7.17
CA GLY A 27 9.49 -2.47 8.01
C GLY A 27 9.61 -1.03 7.50
N LYS A 28 8.93 -0.68 6.41
CA LYS A 28 8.89 0.68 5.86
C LYS A 28 7.71 1.45 6.45
N ILE A 29 7.81 1.74 7.75
CA ILE A 29 6.77 2.43 8.54
C ILE A 29 6.45 3.80 7.94
N GLY A 30 7.46 4.58 7.52
CA GLY A 30 7.23 5.93 6.98
C GLY A 30 6.31 5.96 5.76
N THR A 31 6.56 5.09 4.79
CA THR A 31 5.73 4.99 3.57
C THR A 31 4.38 4.33 3.83
N GLY A 32 4.28 3.40 4.78
CA GLY A 32 2.99 2.83 5.23
C GLY A 32 2.09 3.86 5.90
N VAL A 33 2.65 4.69 6.78
CA VAL A 33 1.93 5.81 7.42
C VAL A 33 1.46 6.81 6.37
N LEU A 34 2.33 7.16 5.42
CA LEU A 34 1.97 8.10 4.34
C LEU A 34 0.79 7.59 3.50
N GLN A 35 0.75 6.29 3.23
CA GLN A 35 -0.33 5.66 2.47
C GLN A 35 -1.65 5.64 3.25
N LEU A 36 -1.61 5.41 4.57
CA LEU A 36 -2.77 5.54 5.46
C LEU A 36 -3.30 6.97 5.51
N VAL A 37 -2.41 7.95 5.66
CA VAL A 37 -2.76 9.37 5.66
C VAL A 37 -3.39 9.77 4.33
N LEU A 38 -2.83 9.33 3.19
CA LEU A 38 -3.40 9.57 1.86
C LEU A 38 -4.77 8.93 1.67
N LEU A 39 -5.04 7.78 2.28
CA LEU A 39 -6.35 7.13 2.25
C LEU A 39 -7.38 7.96 3.05
N ILE A 40 -7.02 8.43 4.24
CA ILE A 40 -7.86 9.28 5.10
C ILE A 40 -8.12 10.64 4.42
N LEU A 41 -7.07 11.29 3.92
CA LEU A 41 -7.16 12.55 3.19
C LEU A 41 -7.98 12.37 1.91
N GLY A 42 -7.72 11.30 1.16
CA GLY A 42 -8.45 10.94 -0.05
C GLY A 42 -9.93 10.71 0.22
N SER A 43 -10.30 10.12 1.35
CA SER A 43 -11.69 9.93 1.79
C SER A 43 -12.39 11.27 2.07
N ILE A 44 -11.71 12.18 2.77
CA ILE A 44 -12.22 13.54 3.05
C ILE A 44 -12.38 14.32 1.74
N PHE A 45 -11.38 14.23 0.85
CA PHE A 45 -11.38 14.89 -0.45
C PHE A 45 -12.34 14.25 -1.46
N LEU A 46 -12.78 13.00 -1.24
CA LEU A 46 -13.77 12.31 -2.07
C LEU A 46 -15.10 13.09 -2.06
N MET A 47 -15.45 13.68 -0.91
CA MET A 47 -16.64 14.52 -0.75
C MET A 47 -16.60 15.80 -1.60
N PHE A 48 -15.40 16.26 -1.99
CA PHE A 48 -15.16 17.37 -2.91
C PHE A 48 -14.95 16.92 -4.37
N GLY A 49 -15.10 15.62 -4.68
CA GLY A 49 -14.90 15.05 -6.02
C GLY A 49 -13.44 14.84 -6.43
N VAL A 50 -12.49 15.57 -5.81
CA VAL A 50 -11.05 15.47 -6.11
C VAL A 50 -10.43 14.18 -5.52
N GLY A 51 -11.06 13.56 -4.52
CA GLY A 51 -10.59 12.29 -3.95
C GLY A 51 -10.49 11.15 -4.95
N VAL A 52 -11.29 11.15 -6.04
CA VAL A 52 -11.23 10.11 -7.08
C VAL A 52 -9.84 10.04 -7.73
N PHE A 53 -9.18 11.18 -7.95
CA PHE A 53 -7.81 11.21 -8.47
C PHE A 53 -6.81 10.61 -7.47
N ILE A 54 -7.00 10.88 -6.18
CA ILE A 54 -6.13 10.36 -5.10
C ILE A 54 -6.27 8.84 -5.00
N TYR A 55 -7.49 8.31 -5.09
CA TYR A 55 -7.74 6.87 -5.10
C TYR A 55 -7.17 6.17 -6.33
N ALA A 56 -7.21 6.81 -7.51
CA ALA A 56 -6.57 6.28 -8.72
C ALA A 56 -5.05 6.18 -8.58
N ILE A 57 -4.40 7.20 -8.00
CA ILE A 57 -2.97 7.20 -7.72
C ILE A 57 -2.60 6.15 -6.67
N LEU A 58 -3.39 6.04 -5.59
CA LEU A 58 -3.26 4.99 -4.57
C LEU A 58 -3.36 3.58 -5.18
N GLY A 59 -4.30 3.37 -6.10
CA GLY A 59 -4.46 2.11 -6.82
C GLY A 59 -3.25 1.75 -7.67
N LEU A 60 -2.71 2.70 -8.44
CA LEU A 60 -1.45 2.53 -9.17
C LEU A 60 -0.30 2.21 -8.23
N TRP A 61 -0.22 2.89 -7.09
CA TRP A 61 0.84 2.67 -6.11
C TRP A 61 0.82 1.25 -5.54
N VAL A 62 -0.37 0.77 -5.16
CA VAL A 62 -0.58 -0.60 -4.66
C VAL A 62 -0.22 -1.62 -5.74
N LEU A 63 -0.54 -1.35 -7.02
CA LEU A 63 -0.16 -2.20 -8.15
C LEU A 63 1.36 -2.30 -8.30
N ILE A 64 2.07 -1.17 -8.17
CA ILE A 64 3.54 -1.12 -8.26
C ILE A 64 4.18 -1.88 -7.09
N ASP A 65 3.69 -1.68 -5.86
CA ASP A 65 4.19 -2.38 -4.67
C ASP A 65 3.91 -3.89 -4.77
N PHE A 66 2.76 -4.28 -5.31
CA PHE A 66 2.41 -5.68 -5.61
C PHE A 66 3.42 -6.32 -6.59
N ILE A 67 3.75 -5.64 -7.70
CA ILE A 67 4.75 -6.13 -8.66
C ILE A 67 6.15 -6.22 -8.01
N LEU A 68 6.55 -5.22 -7.21
CA LEU A 68 7.85 -5.22 -6.50
C LEU A 68 7.98 -6.36 -5.50
N ILE A 69 6.92 -6.69 -4.77
CA ILE A 69 6.85 -7.84 -3.87
C ILE A 69 6.98 -9.15 -4.66
N LEU A 70 6.33 -9.24 -5.83
CA LEU A 70 6.31 -10.43 -6.69
C LEU A 70 7.66 -10.69 -7.37
N VAL A 71 8.33 -9.63 -7.83
CA VAL A 71 9.69 -9.66 -8.38
C VAL A 71 10.74 -9.96 -7.30
N GLY A 72 10.39 -9.81 -6.02
CA GLY A 72 11.28 -10.15 -4.90
C GLY A 72 12.44 -9.18 -4.73
N SER A 73 12.37 -7.98 -5.33
CA SER A 73 13.38 -6.92 -5.28
C SER A 73 13.39 -6.12 -3.96
N LEU A 74 12.62 -6.55 -2.96
CA LEU A 74 12.75 -6.07 -1.59
C LEU A 74 13.59 -7.10 -0.84
N LYS A 75 14.88 -6.76 -0.68
CA LYS A 75 15.82 -7.47 0.18
C LYS A 75 15.73 -6.96 1.61
#